data_AF-A0A2S4LU08-F1
#
_entry.id   AF-A0A2S4LU08-F1
#
_cell.length_a   1.000
_cell.length_b   1.000
_cell.length_c   1.000
_cell.angle_alpha   90.00
_cell.angle_beta   90.00
_cell.angle_gamma   90.00
#
_symmetry.space_group_name_H-M   'P 1'
#
loop_
_entity.id
_entity.type
_entity.pdbx_description
1 polymer ?
#
loop_
_entity_poly.entity_id
_entity_poly.type
_entity_poly.pdbx_seq_one_letter_code
_entity_poly.pdbx_strand_id
1 'polypeptide(L)'
;MPQRRMTQARQERRLRPSSPIGSRAHVTICVMKRKTRIQPMNDAVAEVDDNGYDRPSKSQLKREMEALQQLGVALVELPKDALKRMPMTEDLADAVHQARRITDHEGKRRQLQYVGRMMRGLTETEVAALRKAMEEHRGVNKAATARLHWIERTREKLLADDEALTAFIREYPAADPQEGRTLIRNARREQQQAKPPKYFRELFQWIKDVSRQGDEDADEADHDAGEDRDDDEA
;
A
#
# COMPACT_ATOMS: atom_id res chain seq x y z
N MET A 1 19.91 30.92 -74.31
CA MET A 1 19.01 32.10 -74.48
C MET A 1 17.88 31.66 -75.41
N PRO A 2 16.56 31.84 -75.14
CA PRO A 2 15.88 32.72 -74.18
C PRO A 2 14.92 32.00 -73.20
N GLN A 3 14.33 32.82 -72.33
CA GLN A 3 13.41 32.57 -71.21
C GLN A 3 11.92 32.53 -71.63
N ARG A 4 11.08 31.81 -70.87
CA ARG A 4 9.73 32.23 -70.34
C ARG A 4 9.04 31.04 -69.63
N ARG A 5 8.88 31.10 -68.30
CA ARG A 5 7.68 31.49 -67.52
C ARG A 5 6.66 30.35 -67.33
N MET A 6 6.42 29.91 -66.08
CA MET A 6 5.31 30.35 -65.20
C MET A 6 5.00 29.36 -64.07
N THR A 7 4.29 29.88 -63.06
CA THR A 7 3.79 29.24 -61.82
C THR A 7 4.85 29.23 -60.70
N GLN A 8 4.61 29.77 -59.50
CA GLN A 8 3.40 29.70 -58.69
C GLN A 8 3.17 30.97 -57.86
N ALA A 9 1.90 31.27 -57.66
CA ALA A 9 1.39 32.26 -56.72
C ALA A 9 1.63 31.81 -55.27
N ARG A 10 2.13 32.72 -54.43
CA ARG A 10 2.04 32.57 -52.97
C ARG A 10 1.44 33.84 -52.39
N GLN A 11 0.22 33.70 -51.90
CA GLN A 11 -0.53 34.71 -51.18
C GLN A 11 0.24 35.16 -49.93
N GLU A 12 0.64 36.42 -49.91
CA GLU A 12 1.05 37.12 -48.69
C GLU A 12 -0.22 37.53 -47.93
N ARG A 13 -0.47 36.87 -46.79
CA ARG A 13 -1.49 37.31 -45.83
C ARG A 13 -0.96 38.55 -45.11
N ARG A 14 -1.47 39.71 -45.51
CA ARG A 14 -1.30 40.98 -44.79
C ARG A 14 -1.85 40.86 -43.36
N LEU A 15 -0.99 41.17 -42.39
CA LEU A 15 -1.33 41.42 -41.00
C LEU A 15 -2.31 42.60 -40.91
N ARG A 16 -3.37 42.45 -40.11
CA ARG A 16 -4.25 43.54 -39.69
C ARG A 16 -3.83 44.00 -38.29
N PRO A 17 -3.69 45.31 -38.04
CA PRO A 17 -3.36 45.84 -36.72
C PRO A 17 -4.57 45.85 -35.77
N SER A 18 -4.21 45.80 -34.49
CA SER A 18 -5.02 45.79 -33.28
C SER A 18 -5.99 46.98 -33.12
N SER A 19 -7.16 46.69 -32.57
CA SER A 19 -7.95 47.65 -31.78
C SER A 19 -8.34 47.03 -30.44
N PRO A 20 -8.04 47.67 -29.29
CA PRO A 20 -8.52 47.26 -27.98
C PRO A 20 -9.73 48.11 -27.58
N ILE A 21 -10.88 47.51 -27.29
CA ILE A 21 -11.82 48.04 -26.29
C ILE A 21 -12.48 46.82 -25.64
N GLY A 22 -11.93 46.42 -24.50
CA GLY A 22 -12.60 45.53 -23.56
C GLY A 22 -13.67 46.31 -22.81
N SER A 23 -14.93 46.08 -23.14
CA SER A 23 -16.06 46.52 -22.32
C SER A 23 -16.07 45.71 -21.02
N ARG A 24 -15.64 46.34 -19.92
CA ARG A 24 -15.78 45.82 -18.55
C ARG A 24 -17.26 45.86 -18.17
N ALA A 25 -18.01 44.83 -18.54
CA ALA A 25 -19.25 44.51 -17.88
C ALA A 25 -18.93 44.11 -16.44
N HIS A 26 -19.12 45.04 -15.50
CA HIS A 26 -19.13 44.75 -14.08
C HIS A 26 -20.35 43.86 -13.80
N VAL A 27 -20.15 42.54 -13.81
CA VAL A 27 -21.05 41.63 -13.13
C VAL A 27 -20.85 41.89 -11.64
N THR A 28 -21.63 42.83 -11.13
CA THR A 28 -21.76 43.03 -9.69
C THR A 28 -22.39 41.75 -9.15
N ILE A 29 -21.57 40.91 -8.53
CA ILE A 29 -22.04 39.80 -7.71
C ILE A 29 -22.86 40.44 -6.60
N CYS A 30 -24.18 40.47 -6.76
CA CYS A 30 -25.10 40.77 -5.70
C CYS A 30 -24.97 39.64 -4.68
N VAL A 31 -24.15 39.85 -3.65
CA VAL A 31 -24.13 38.99 -2.47
C VAL A 31 -25.50 39.15 -1.80
N MET A 32 -26.46 38.33 -2.22
CA MET A 32 -27.71 38.13 -1.51
C MET A 32 -27.33 37.58 -0.13
N LYS A 33 -27.15 38.47 0.85
CA LYS A 33 -27.17 38.12 2.26
C LYS A 33 -28.55 37.56 2.56
N ARG A 34 -28.72 36.25 2.34
CA ARG A 34 -29.90 35.51 2.79
C ARG A 34 -29.88 35.56 4.31
N LYS A 35 -30.63 36.52 4.84
CA LYS A 35 -30.91 36.69 6.25
C LYS A 35 -31.89 35.60 6.67
N THR A 36 -31.46 34.35 6.60
CA THR A 36 -32.09 33.29 7.39
C THR A 36 -31.54 33.43 8.78
N ARG A 37 -32.28 34.18 9.62
CA ARG A 37 -32.30 34.02 11.06
C ARG A 37 -32.68 32.56 11.31
N ILE A 38 -31.69 31.67 11.31
CA ILE A 38 -31.85 30.33 11.86
C ILE A 38 -32.01 30.59 13.35
N GLN A 39 -33.25 30.57 13.82
CA GLN A 39 -33.48 30.44 15.24
C GLN A 39 -32.83 29.12 15.65
N PRO A 40 -32.02 29.07 16.72
CA PRO A 40 -31.67 27.79 17.30
C PRO A 40 -33.00 27.16 17.73
N MET A 41 -33.46 26.15 16.98
CA MET A 41 -34.52 25.29 17.50
C MET A 41 -33.96 24.69 18.78
N ASN A 42 -34.71 24.94 19.87
CA ASN A 42 -34.46 24.50 21.23
C ASN A 42 -33.72 23.17 21.27
N ASP A 43 -32.69 23.12 22.11
CA ASP A 43 -32.15 21.88 22.65
C ASP A 43 -33.32 20.99 23.06
N ALA A 44 -33.60 20.00 22.21
CA ALA A 44 -34.39 18.86 22.59
C ALA A 44 -33.56 18.19 23.67
N VAL A 45 -33.91 18.50 24.91
CA VAL A 45 -33.57 17.77 26.12
C VAL A 45 -33.26 16.33 25.75
N ALA A 46 -31.99 15.96 25.90
CA ALA A 46 -31.62 14.57 25.96
C ALA A 46 -32.42 14.00 27.12
N GLU A 47 -33.53 13.32 26.81
CA GLU A 47 -34.20 12.50 27.80
C GLU A 47 -33.18 11.47 28.26
N VAL A 48 -32.73 11.68 29.48
CA VAL A 48 -31.85 10.77 30.20
C VAL A 48 -32.71 9.55 30.47
N ASP A 49 -32.57 8.52 29.65
CA ASP A 49 -33.11 7.19 29.93
C ASP A 49 -32.39 6.68 31.20
N ASP A 50 -33.17 6.29 32.21
CA ASP A 50 -32.78 5.93 33.58
C ASP A 50 -31.95 4.63 33.68
N ASN A 51 -31.37 4.17 32.55
CA ASN A 51 -30.77 2.85 32.40
C ASN A 51 -29.26 2.87 32.14
N GLY A 52 -28.55 3.99 32.32
CA GLY A 52 -27.08 4.04 32.38
C GLY A 52 -26.32 3.54 31.13
N TYR A 53 -27.00 3.23 30.03
CA TYR A 53 -26.39 2.85 28.77
C TYR A 53 -26.09 4.09 27.96
N ASP A 54 -24.80 4.44 27.87
CA ASP A 54 -24.28 5.41 26.91
C ASP A 54 -24.59 4.90 25.50
N ARG A 55 -25.71 5.37 24.95
CA ARG A 55 -26.19 4.98 23.62
C ARG A 55 -25.14 5.47 22.61
N PRO A 56 -24.54 4.59 21.79
CA PRO A 56 -23.47 4.97 20.89
C PRO A 56 -23.84 6.22 20.09
N SER A 57 -22.97 7.22 20.12
CA SER A 57 -23.29 8.49 19.45
C SER A 57 -23.54 8.23 17.96
N LYS A 58 -24.44 9.01 17.34
CA LYS A 58 -24.74 8.90 15.90
C LYS A 58 -23.47 8.89 15.02
N SER A 59 -22.37 9.48 15.49
CA SER A 59 -21.08 9.49 14.81
C SER A 59 -20.30 8.17 14.93
N GLN A 60 -20.39 7.44 16.04
CA GLN A 60 -19.74 6.13 16.23
C GLN A 60 -20.36 5.07 15.32
N LEU A 61 -21.69 4.97 15.31
CA LEU A 61 -22.41 4.02 14.45
C LEU A 61 -22.08 4.24 12.96
N LYS A 62 -21.90 5.50 12.54
CA LYS A 62 -21.47 5.83 11.18
C LYS A 62 -20.05 5.32 10.89
N ARG A 63 -19.11 5.50 11.83
CA ARG A 63 -17.71 5.03 11.69
C ARG A 63 -17.66 3.50 11.62
N GLU A 64 -18.46 2.80 12.41
CA GLU A 64 -18.55 1.34 12.39
C GLU A 64 -19.10 0.84 11.05
N MET A 65 -20.17 1.47 10.54
CA MET A 65 -20.71 1.15 9.21
C MET A 65 -19.67 1.40 8.10
N GLU A 66 -18.92 2.50 8.17
CA GLU A 66 -17.84 2.79 7.22
C GLU A 66 -16.69 1.77 7.34
N ALA A 67 -16.33 1.34 8.55
CA ALA A 67 -15.30 0.33 8.78
C ALA A 67 -15.69 -1.04 8.17
N LEU A 68 -16.95 -1.47 8.31
CA LEU A 68 -17.46 -2.69 7.67
C LEU A 68 -17.43 -2.59 6.14
N GLN A 69 -17.81 -1.43 5.59
CA GLN A 69 -17.73 -1.16 4.16
C GLN A 69 -16.30 -1.23 3.65
N GLN A 70 -15.35 -0.62 4.37
CA GLN A 70 -13.93 -0.64 4.04
C GLN A 70 -13.34 -2.05 4.13
N LEU A 71 -13.76 -2.85 5.11
CA LEU A 71 -13.37 -4.26 5.21
C LEU A 71 -13.82 -5.03 3.96
N GLY A 72 -15.06 -4.85 3.52
CA GLY A 72 -15.56 -5.46 2.28
C GLY A 72 -14.80 -5.03 1.02
N VAL A 73 -14.42 -3.75 0.93
CA VAL A 73 -13.58 -3.26 -0.18
C VAL A 73 -12.19 -3.92 -0.14
N ALA A 74 -11.58 -3.98 1.04
CA ALA A 74 -10.26 -4.57 1.22
C ALA A 74 -10.22 -6.06 0.83
N LEU A 75 -11.30 -6.81 1.08
CA LEU A 75 -11.42 -8.21 0.64
C LEU A 75 -11.37 -8.35 -0.90
N VAL A 76 -12.01 -7.45 -1.64
CA VAL A 76 -12.02 -7.47 -3.11
C VAL A 76 -10.64 -7.16 -3.71
N GLU A 77 -9.83 -6.38 -3.00
CA GLU A 77 -8.47 -5.99 -3.41
C GLU A 77 -7.42 -7.07 -3.12
N LEU A 78 -7.75 -8.09 -2.32
CA LEU A 78 -6.81 -9.16 -1.99
C LEU A 78 -6.35 -9.96 -3.23
N PRO A 79 -5.09 -10.46 -3.20
CA PRO A 79 -4.63 -11.42 -4.19
C PRO A 79 -5.49 -12.70 -4.13
N LYS A 80 -5.62 -13.40 -5.26
CA LYS A 80 -6.51 -14.57 -5.38
C LYS A 80 -6.20 -15.66 -4.35
N ASP A 81 -4.93 -15.86 -4.05
CA ASP A 81 -4.50 -16.91 -3.12
C ASP A 81 -4.82 -16.57 -1.66
N ALA A 82 -4.70 -15.29 -1.28
CA ALA A 82 -5.11 -14.83 0.04
C ALA A 82 -6.63 -14.90 0.20
N LEU A 83 -7.39 -14.51 -0.82
CA LEU A 83 -8.85 -14.53 -0.78
C LEU A 83 -9.41 -15.95 -0.53
N LYS A 84 -8.81 -16.99 -1.13
CA LYS A 84 -9.19 -18.39 -0.93
C LYS A 84 -8.99 -18.90 0.50
N ARG A 85 -8.09 -18.28 1.26
CA ARG A 85 -7.77 -18.65 2.65
C ARG A 85 -8.63 -17.91 3.67
N MET A 86 -9.42 -16.93 3.24
CA MET A 86 -10.23 -16.12 4.15
C MET A 86 -11.46 -16.92 4.63
N PRO A 87 -11.77 -16.90 5.94
CA PRO A 87 -12.96 -17.54 6.47
C PRO A 87 -14.20 -16.68 6.15
N MET A 88 -14.93 -17.02 5.09
CA MET A 88 -16.15 -16.32 4.69
C MET A 88 -17.27 -17.29 4.31
N THR A 89 -18.51 -16.80 4.39
CA THR A 89 -19.68 -17.49 3.87
C THR A 89 -19.65 -17.57 2.34
N GLU A 90 -20.34 -18.58 1.78
CA GLU A 90 -20.41 -18.80 0.34
C GLU A 90 -21.01 -17.58 -0.40
N ASP A 91 -22.09 -17.02 0.14
CA ASP A 91 -22.73 -15.81 -0.41
C ASP A 91 -21.77 -14.60 -0.51
N LEU A 92 -20.93 -14.41 0.52
CA LEU A 92 -19.95 -13.33 0.53
C LEU A 92 -18.82 -13.58 -0.46
N ALA A 93 -18.34 -14.82 -0.55
CA ALA A 93 -17.32 -15.22 -1.51
C ALA A 93 -17.77 -14.95 -2.94
N ASP A 94 -19.00 -15.34 -3.29
CA ASP A 94 -19.58 -15.12 -4.61
C ASP A 94 -19.73 -13.64 -4.93
N ALA A 95 -20.22 -12.84 -3.98
CA ALA A 95 -20.35 -11.40 -4.14
C ALA A 95 -18.99 -10.71 -4.39
N VAL A 96 -17.95 -11.15 -3.69
CA VAL A 96 -16.57 -10.67 -3.85
C VAL A 96 -15.97 -11.11 -5.18
N HIS A 97 -16.16 -12.37 -5.57
CA HIS A 97 -15.72 -12.87 -6.87
C HIS A 97 -16.38 -12.11 -8.03
N GLN A 98 -17.67 -11.83 -7.93
CA GLN A 98 -18.39 -11.03 -8.90
C GLN A 98 -17.84 -9.59 -8.97
N ALA A 99 -17.55 -8.96 -7.83
CA ALA A 99 -16.93 -7.63 -7.77
C ALA A 99 -15.59 -7.56 -8.52
N ARG A 100 -14.82 -8.65 -8.52
CA ARG A 100 -13.54 -8.75 -9.24
C ARG A 100 -13.69 -8.97 -10.74
N ARG A 101 -14.81 -9.55 -11.19
CA ARG A 101 -15.10 -9.80 -12.62
C ARG A 101 -15.60 -8.56 -13.33
N ILE A 102 -16.29 -7.66 -12.61
CA ILE A 102 -16.82 -6.44 -13.20
C ILE A 102 -15.67 -5.48 -13.54
N THR A 103 -15.55 -5.14 -14.81
CA THR A 103 -14.57 -4.18 -15.33
C THR A 103 -15.08 -2.74 -15.32
N ASP A 104 -16.40 -2.54 -15.42
CA ASP A 104 -17.01 -1.21 -15.40
C ASP A 104 -16.92 -0.56 -14.01
N HIS A 105 -16.51 0.70 -13.98
CA HIS A 105 -16.31 1.45 -12.72
C HIS A 105 -17.61 1.63 -11.95
N GLU A 106 -18.71 1.91 -12.65
CA GLU A 106 -20.00 2.13 -12.01
C GLU A 106 -20.58 0.80 -11.48
N GLY A 107 -20.53 -0.25 -12.29
CA GLY A 107 -20.91 -1.60 -11.90
C GLY A 107 -20.11 -2.11 -10.70
N LYS A 108 -18.78 -1.92 -10.71
CA LYS A 108 -17.91 -2.31 -9.59
C LYS A 108 -18.27 -1.53 -8.33
N ARG A 109 -18.50 -0.22 -8.43
CA ARG A 109 -18.92 0.62 -7.29
C ARG A 109 -20.24 0.12 -6.67
N ARG A 110 -21.24 -0.22 -7.49
CA ARG A 110 -22.53 -0.76 -7.02
C ARG A 110 -22.36 -2.12 -6.36
N GLN A 111 -21.53 -3.00 -6.94
CA GLN A 111 -21.24 -4.30 -6.34
C GLN A 111 -20.50 -4.17 -4.99
N LEU A 112 -19.56 -3.23 -4.86
CA LEU A 112 -18.89 -2.94 -3.59
C LEU A 112 -19.88 -2.45 -2.52
N GLN A 113 -20.89 -1.66 -2.89
CA GLN A 113 -21.96 -1.27 -1.97
C GLN A 113 -22.82 -2.46 -1.55
N TYR A 114 -23.11 -3.38 -2.48
CA TYR A 114 -23.82 -4.62 -2.17
C TYR A 114 -23.03 -5.50 -1.19
N VAL A 115 -21.72 -5.70 -1.43
CA VAL A 115 -20.81 -6.39 -0.49
C VAL A 115 -20.86 -5.72 0.88
N GLY A 116 -20.77 -4.39 0.94
CA GLY A 116 -20.83 -3.66 2.21
C GLY A 116 -22.20 -3.67 2.89
N ARG A 117 -23.30 -3.90 2.17
CA ARG A 117 -24.61 -4.22 2.76
C ARG A 117 -24.60 -5.62 3.35
N MET A 118 -24.04 -6.60 2.64
CA MET A 118 -23.93 -7.99 3.11
C MET A 118 -23.08 -8.09 4.38
N MET A 119 -21.97 -7.34 4.45
CA MET A 119 -21.12 -7.26 5.65
C MET A 119 -21.87 -6.80 6.91
N ARG A 120 -22.96 -6.03 6.78
CA ARG A 120 -23.77 -5.58 7.93
C ARG A 120 -24.77 -6.65 8.40
N GLY A 121 -25.03 -7.67 7.58
CA GLY A 121 -25.89 -8.80 7.92
C GLY A 121 -25.14 -9.99 8.51
N LEU A 122 -23.80 -9.94 8.54
CA LEU A 122 -22.97 -10.97 9.16
C LEU A 122 -23.04 -10.89 10.69
N THR A 123 -22.80 -12.03 11.33
CA THR A 123 -22.64 -12.11 12.78
C THR A 123 -21.31 -11.50 13.22
N GLU A 124 -21.24 -10.96 14.44
CA GLU A 124 -19.99 -10.35 14.95
C GLU A 124 -18.83 -11.36 14.96
N THR A 125 -19.12 -12.64 15.18
CA THR A 125 -18.13 -13.73 15.12
C THR A 125 -17.50 -13.89 13.75
N GLU A 126 -18.28 -13.82 12.67
CA GLU A 126 -17.78 -13.91 11.30
C GLU A 126 -16.95 -12.68 10.94
N VAL A 127 -17.42 -11.50 11.32
CA VAL A 127 -16.69 -10.25 11.09
C VAL A 127 -15.36 -10.24 11.86
N ALA A 128 -15.35 -10.71 13.10
CA ALA A 128 -14.13 -10.84 13.91
C ALA A 128 -13.12 -11.82 13.27
N ALA A 129 -13.58 -12.97 12.78
CA ALA A 129 -12.74 -13.93 12.07
C ALA A 129 -12.12 -13.32 10.80
N LEU A 130 -12.90 -12.59 10.02
CA LEU A 130 -12.41 -11.86 8.84
C LEU A 130 -11.38 -10.80 9.20
N ARG A 131 -11.63 -10.00 10.25
CA ARG A 131 -10.67 -8.98 10.71
C ARG A 131 -9.36 -9.61 11.14
N LYS A 132 -9.40 -10.71 11.89
CA LYS A 132 -8.20 -11.46 12.32
C LYS A 132 -7.41 -11.98 11.12
N ALA A 133 -8.07 -12.67 10.18
CA ALA A 133 -7.41 -13.17 8.97
C ALA A 133 -6.79 -12.05 8.13
N MET A 134 -7.46 -10.89 8.06
CA MET A 134 -6.94 -9.70 7.40
C MET A 134 -5.70 -9.12 8.11
N GLU A 135 -5.69 -9.10 9.44
CA GLU A 135 -4.56 -8.65 10.23
C GLU A 135 -3.35 -9.57 10.08
N GLU A 136 -3.55 -10.89 10.14
CA GLU A 136 -2.50 -11.88 9.89
C GLU A 136 -1.87 -11.68 8.51
N HIS A 137 -2.70 -11.53 7.46
CA HIS A 137 -2.22 -11.26 6.11
C HIS A 137 -1.44 -9.94 6.01
N ARG A 138 -1.92 -8.87 6.67
CA ARG A 138 -1.22 -7.58 6.72
C ARG A 138 0.10 -7.68 7.48
N GLY A 139 0.15 -8.46 8.55
CA GLY A 139 1.35 -8.72 9.35
C GLY A 139 2.44 -9.38 8.51
N VAL A 140 2.09 -10.43 7.76
CA VAL A 140 3.03 -11.11 6.84
C VAL A 140 3.58 -10.15 5.79
N ASN A 141 2.72 -9.33 5.17
CA ASN A 141 3.16 -8.35 4.18
C ASN A 141 4.06 -7.28 4.80
N LYS A 142 3.72 -6.78 5.99
CA LYS A 142 4.52 -5.78 6.71
C LYS A 142 5.90 -6.34 7.08
N ALA A 143 5.98 -7.59 7.52
CA ALA A 143 7.24 -8.27 7.81
C ALA A 143 8.09 -8.41 6.54
N ALA A 144 7.49 -8.83 5.42
CA ALA A 144 8.19 -8.93 4.14
C ALA A 144 8.73 -7.56 3.65
N THR A 145 7.93 -6.50 3.75
CA THR A 145 8.36 -5.14 3.41
C THR A 145 9.44 -4.63 4.35
N ALA A 146 9.33 -4.89 5.65
CA ALA A 146 10.34 -4.53 6.63
C ALA A 146 11.68 -5.22 6.34
N ARG A 147 11.65 -6.52 5.97
CA ARG A 147 12.83 -7.27 5.52
C ARG A 147 13.46 -6.63 4.28
N LEU A 148 12.65 -6.29 3.26
CA LEU A 148 13.15 -5.62 2.06
C LEU A 148 13.91 -4.33 2.40
N HIS A 149 13.31 -3.47 3.22
CA HIS A 149 13.94 -2.23 3.64
C HIS A 149 15.16 -2.44 4.54
N TRP A 150 15.18 -3.50 5.35
CA TRP A 150 16.37 -3.86 6.11
C TRP A 150 17.52 -4.23 5.17
N ILE A 151 17.30 -5.07 4.16
CA ILE A 151 18.32 -5.44 3.16
C ILE A 151 18.84 -4.20 2.44
N GLU A 152 17.95 -3.29 2.04
CA GLU A 152 18.33 -2.03 1.37
C GLU A 152 19.25 -1.17 2.23
N ARG A 153 18.89 -0.97 3.51
CA ARG A 153 19.72 -0.22 4.47
C ARG A 153 21.06 -0.90 4.75
N THR A 154 21.06 -2.22 4.90
CA THR A 154 22.28 -2.99 5.14
C THR A 154 23.22 -2.87 3.95
N ARG A 155 22.71 -2.99 2.72
CA ARG A 155 23.49 -2.79 1.49
C ARG A 155 24.13 -1.40 1.43
N GLU A 156 23.38 -0.35 1.76
CA GLU A 156 23.91 1.02 1.77
C GLU A 156 25.03 1.18 2.80
N LYS A 157 24.88 0.59 4.00
CA LYS A 157 25.93 0.57 5.03
C LYS A 157 27.19 -0.15 4.56
N LEU A 158 27.05 -1.32 3.95
CA LEU A 158 28.18 -2.10 3.41
C LEU A 158 28.91 -1.37 2.28
N LEU A 159 28.20 -0.56 1.50
CA LEU A 159 28.82 0.26 0.45
C LEU A 159 29.52 1.49 1.01
N ALA A 160 29.07 2.04 2.15
CA ALA A 160 29.66 3.19 2.78
C ALA A 160 30.96 2.87 3.55
N ASP A 161 31.00 1.73 4.24
CA ASP A 161 32.10 1.38 5.14
C ASP A 161 32.50 -0.10 5.03
N ASP A 162 33.80 -0.37 5.01
CA ASP A 162 34.35 -1.73 5.01
C ASP A 162 34.30 -2.38 6.40
N GLU A 163 34.29 -1.58 7.49
CA GLU A 163 34.10 -2.11 8.85
C GLU A 163 32.69 -2.69 9.03
N ALA A 164 31.70 -2.16 8.32
CA ALA A 164 30.32 -2.66 8.33
C ALA A 164 30.24 -4.12 7.85
N LEU A 165 31.10 -4.55 6.93
CA LEU A 165 31.17 -5.95 6.53
C LEU A 165 31.66 -6.83 7.68
N THR A 166 32.65 -6.37 8.44
CA THR A 166 33.18 -7.13 9.58
C THR A 166 32.11 -7.30 10.65
N ALA A 167 31.32 -6.26 10.93
CA ALA A 167 30.17 -6.34 11.82
C ALA A 167 29.09 -7.31 11.29
N PHE A 168 28.78 -7.24 9.99
CA PHE A 168 27.80 -8.12 9.36
C PHE A 168 28.19 -9.60 9.42
N ILE A 169 29.46 -9.94 9.17
CA ILE A 169 29.96 -11.33 9.26
C ILE A 169 29.96 -11.85 10.71
N ARG A 170 30.10 -10.97 11.72
CA ARG A 170 29.96 -11.37 13.13
C ARG A 170 28.53 -11.74 13.48
N GLU A 171 27.55 -11.06 12.89
CA GLU A 171 26.12 -11.33 13.07
C GLU A 171 25.67 -12.55 12.26
N TYR A 172 26.27 -12.76 11.09
CA TYR A 172 25.99 -13.88 10.18
C TYR A 172 27.27 -14.67 9.85
N PRO A 173 27.74 -15.58 10.74
CA PRO A 173 29.01 -16.28 10.58
C PRO A 173 29.02 -17.30 9.41
N ALA A 174 27.86 -17.76 8.96
CA ALA A 174 27.72 -18.65 7.80
C ALA A 174 27.99 -17.96 6.45
N ALA A 175 28.04 -16.62 6.42
CA ALA A 175 28.22 -15.86 5.20
C ALA A 175 29.68 -15.91 4.69
N ASP A 176 29.88 -16.07 3.36
CA ASP A 176 31.21 -15.99 2.75
C ASP A 176 31.74 -14.53 2.74
N PRO A 177 32.77 -14.19 3.57
CA PRO A 177 33.29 -12.83 3.63
C PRO A 177 33.99 -12.40 2.35
N GLN A 178 34.52 -13.33 1.56
CA GLN A 178 35.30 -13.03 0.35
C GLN A 178 34.38 -12.67 -0.82
N GLU A 179 33.26 -13.35 -0.95
CA GLU A 179 32.20 -12.99 -1.90
C GLU A 179 31.68 -11.58 -1.61
N GLY A 180 31.31 -11.31 -0.35
CA GLY A 180 30.84 -9.98 0.08
C GLY A 180 31.82 -8.86 -0.26
N ARG A 181 33.12 -9.02 0.04
CA ARG A 181 34.18 -8.04 -0.32
C ARG A 181 34.26 -7.78 -1.82
N THR A 182 34.13 -8.84 -2.63
CA THR A 182 34.23 -8.76 -4.08
C THR A 182 33.03 -7.99 -4.66
N LEU A 183 31.82 -8.30 -4.18
CA LEU A 183 30.58 -7.62 -4.58
C LEU A 183 30.62 -6.13 -4.23
N ILE A 184 31.03 -5.78 -3.00
CA ILE A 184 31.13 -4.37 -2.54
C ILE A 184 32.10 -3.58 -3.42
N ARG A 185 33.30 -4.11 -3.67
CA ARG A 185 34.32 -3.44 -4.49
C ARG A 185 33.84 -3.22 -5.91
N ASN A 186 33.22 -4.23 -6.51
CA ASN A 186 32.72 -4.15 -7.87
C ASN A 186 31.52 -3.18 -7.98
N ALA A 187 30.62 -3.17 -6.99
CA ALA A 187 29.50 -2.24 -6.92
C ALA A 187 29.97 -0.79 -6.78
N ARG A 188 30.96 -0.50 -5.92
CA ARG A 188 31.58 0.84 -5.84
C ARG A 188 32.20 1.26 -7.17
N ARG A 189 32.90 0.35 -7.85
CA ARG A 189 33.49 0.61 -9.17
C ARG A 189 32.42 0.88 -10.24
N GLU A 190 31.29 0.17 -10.22
CA GLU A 190 30.17 0.44 -11.13
C GLU A 190 29.53 1.80 -10.88
N GLN A 191 29.34 2.20 -9.62
CA GLN A 191 28.81 3.52 -9.24
C GLN A 191 29.72 4.65 -9.74
N GLN A 192 31.04 4.50 -9.57
CA GLN A 192 32.02 5.47 -10.06
C GLN A 192 32.03 5.58 -11.59
N GLN A 193 31.76 4.47 -12.29
CA GLN A 193 31.76 4.41 -13.76
C GLN A 193 30.38 4.70 -14.39
N ALA A 194 29.37 5.05 -13.58
CA ALA A 194 27.98 5.26 -14.00
C ALA A 194 27.42 4.10 -14.85
N LYS A 195 27.87 2.87 -14.57
CA LYS A 195 27.45 1.66 -15.28
C LYS A 195 26.09 1.17 -14.75
N PRO A 196 25.37 0.34 -15.53
CA PRO A 196 24.18 -0.34 -15.02
C PRO A 196 24.48 -1.08 -13.71
N PRO A 197 23.62 -0.98 -12.69
CA PRO A 197 23.92 -1.44 -11.33
C PRO A 197 23.73 -2.96 -11.21
N LYS A 198 24.67 -3.74 -11.78
CA LYS A 198 24.62 -5.20 -11.76
C LYS A 198 25.04 -5.73 -10.39
N TYR A 199 26.23 -5.36 -9.91
CA TYR A 199 26.73 -5.85 -8.62
C TYR A 199 25.93 -5.30 -7.43
N PHE A 200 25.26 -4.16 -7.61
CA PHE A 200 24.33 -3.62 -6.61
C PHE A 200 23.08 -4.50 -6.44
N ARG A 201 22.64 -5.18 -7.50
CA ARG A 201 21.55 -6.17 -7.45
C ARG A 201 22.05 -7.50 -6.92
N GLU A 202 23.25 -7.93 -7.29
CA GLU A 202 23.86 -9.17 -6.76
C GLU A 202 24.13 -9.06 -5.25
N LEU A 203 24.66 -7.92 -4.77
CA LEU A 203 24.85 -7.67 -3.35
C LEU A 203 23.52 -7.73 -2.56
N PHE A 204 22.42 -7.29 -3.16
CA PHE A 204 21.09 -7.43 -2.54
C PHE A 204 20.69 -8.91 -2.39
N GLN A 205 20.92 -9.74 -3.42
CA GLN A 205 20.60 -11.16 -3.34
C GLN A 205 21.49 -11.88 -2.34
N TRP A 206 22.79 -11.57 -2.31
CA TRP A 206 23.71 -12.12 -1.33
C TRP A 206 23.28 -11.82 0.11
N ILE A 207 22.95 -10.57 0.44
CA ILE A 207 22.45 -10.21 1.79
C ILE A 207 21.15 -10.95 2.09
N LYS A 208 20.25 -11.06 1.11
CA LYS A 208 18.98 -11.77 1.28
C LYS A 208 19.20 -13.25 1.60
N ASP A 209 20.10 -13.92 0.86
CA ASP A 209 20.39 -15.34 1.02
C ASP A 209 21.05 -15.61 2.38
N VAL A 210 22.03 -14.78 2.76
CA VAL A 210 22.67 -14.83 4.09
C VAL A 210 21.65 -14.60 5.22
N SER A 211 20.79 -13.60 5.09
CA SER A 211 19.79 -13.31 6.13
C SER A 211 18.77 -14.43 6.30
N ARG A 212 18.49 -15.20 5.24
CA ARG A 212 17.58 -16.34 5.31
C ARG A 212 18.24 -17.56 5.97
N GLN A 213 19.52 -17.81 5.69
CA GLN A 213 20.28 -18.88 6.33
C GLN A 213 20.47 -18.64 7.83
N GLY A 214 20.73 -17.38 8.23
CA GLY A 214 20.85 -17.04 9.65
C GLY A 214 19.55 -17.22 10.44
N ASP A 215 18.37 -17.08 9.80
CA ASP A 215 17.08 -17.39 10.44
C ASP A 215 16.92 -18.92 10.62
N GLU A 216 17.37 -19.74 9.65
CA GLU A 216 17.25 -21.20 9.67
C GLU A 216 18.19 -21.84 10.72
N ASP A 217 19.44 -21.36 10.84
CA ASP A 217 20.42 -21.85 11.82
C ASP A 217 20.02 -21.53 13.28
N ALA A 218 19.27 -20.44 13.50
CA ALA A 218 18.82 -20.03 14.82
C ALA A 218 17.69 -20.94 15.36
N ASP A 219 16.84 -21.47 14.47
CA ASP A 219 15.74 -22.38 14.83
C ASP A 219 16.26 -23.80 15.15
N GLU A 220 17.36 -24.26 14.52
CA GLU A 220 17.97 -25.57 14.81
C GLU A 220 18.73 -25.61 16.14
N ALA A 221 19.37 -24.50 16.54
CA ALA A 221 20.10 -24.41 17.80
C ALA A 221 19.21 -24.54 19.05
N ASP A 222 17.90 -24.26 18.93
CA ASP A 222 16.92 -24.43 20.02
C ASP A 222 16.39 -25.86 20.13
N HIS A 223 16.56 -26.69 19.08
CA HIS A 223 16.07 -28.08 19.05
C HIS A 223 17.08 -29.10 19.60
N ASP A 224 18.38 -28.82 19.52
CA ASP A 224 19.46 -29.72 19.95
C ASP A 224 19.69 -29.73 21.48
N ALA A 225 19.11 -28.78 22.22
CA ALA A 225 19.29 -28.69 23.68
C ALA A 225 18.38 -29.65 24.51
N GLY A 226 17.60 -30.53 23.85
CA GLY A 226 16.54 -31.34 24.46
C GLY A 226 16.80 -32.83 24.63
N GLU A 227 17.84 -33.41 24.01
CA GLU A 227 18.07 -34.86 24.01
C GLU A 227 19.48 -35.18 24.53
N ASP A 228 19.68 -35.19 25.84
CA ASP A 228 20.87 -35.79 26.47
C ASP A 228 20.68 -36.00 27.98
N ARG A 229 19.59 -36.68 28.38
CA ARG A 229 19.47 -37.30 29.70
C ARG A 229 18.48 -38.45 29.63
N ASP A 230 18.98 -39.65 29.36
CA ASP A 230 18.45 -40.91 29.90
C ASP A 230 19.42 -42.02 29.49
N ASP A 231 20.59 -42.07 30.13
CA ASP A 231 21.36 -43.31 30.24
C ASP A 231 22.09 -43.34 31.59
N ASP A 232 22.01 -44.53 32.20
CA ASP A 232 22.69 -45.01 33.40
C ASP A 232 22.18 -44.56 34.79
N GLU A 233 21.22 -45.33 35.33
CA GLU A 233 21.38 -45.82 36.71
C GLU A 233 20.84 -47.26 36.89
N ALA A 234 21.82 -48.17 36.98
CA ALA A 234 21.93 -49.44 37.75
C ALA A 234 20.69 -50.26 38.13
#